data_AF-A0A2W2NKT5-F1
#
_entry.id   AF-A0A2W2NKT5-F1
#
_cell.length_a   1.000
_cell.length_b   1.000
_cell.length_c   1.000
_cell.angle_alpha   90.00
_cell.angle_beta   90.00
_cell.angle_gamma   90.00
#
_symmetry.space_group_name_H-M   'P 1'
#
loop_
_entity.id
_entity.type
_entity.pdbx_description
1 polymer ?
#
loop_
_entity_poly.entity_id
_entity_poly.type
_entity_poly.pdbx_seq_one_letter_code
_entity_poly.pdbx_strand_id
1 'polypeptide(L)'
;MRQALHGHPDALVRPAKEFYAPVSDLRTAGTHHFAAMAFSVVCHDYAVPHDRGASLPVRQDQLLQGRQGIGDRPFAPFSAAGWTEGSMDTVDACLRRPGRTDTTYRPTGPMPDVPVLAGDLDTNTGAAYGRQAAAQFRHSTFVLVPGAGHTSDHGPCATSLLNDFVRTGHLTRTCTTP
;
A
#
# COMPACT_ATOMS: atom_id res chain seq x y z
N MET A 1 21.96 3.91 -14.09
CA MET A 1 21.16 3.37 -15.23
C MET A 1 22.02 2.79 -16.36
N ARG A 2 23.01 3.50 -16.94
CA ARG A 2 23.90 2.91 -17.98
C ARG A 2 24.65 1.64 -17.56
N GLN A 3 25.17 1.58 -16.32
CA GLN A 3 25.86 0.36 -15.85
C GLN A 3 24.95 -0.86 -15.69
N ALA A 4 23.67 -0.65 -15.36
CA ALA A 4 22.68 -1.73 -15.30
C ALA A 4 22.39 -2.32 -16.69
N LEU A 5 22.38 -1.47 -17.72
CA LEU A 5 22.23 -1.89 -19.13
C LEU A 5 23.46 -2.65 -19.67
N HIS A 6 24.58 -2.64 -18.95
CA HIS A 6 25.78 -3.41 -19.27
C HIS A 6 25.96 -4.65 -18.37
N GLY A 7 24.91 -5.06 -17.64
CA GLY A 7 24.92 -6.30 -16.87
C GLY A 7 25.70 -6.22 -15.54
N HIS A 8 25.91 -5.03 -14.99
CA HIS A 8 26.50 -4.85 -13.65
C HIS A 8 25.41 -4.68 -12.59
N PRO A 9 24.93 -5.76 -11.94
CA PRO A 9 23.83 -5.70 -11.00
C PRO A 9 24.16 -4.90 -9.74
N ASP A 10 25.44 -4.76 -9.39
CA ASP A 10 25.90 -4.06 -8.17
C ASP A 10 25.43 -2.59 -8.12
N ALA A 11 25.33 -1.95 -9.29
CA ALA A 11 24.85 -0.58 -9.42
C ALA A 11 23.34 -0.44 -9.14
N LEU A 12 22.57 -1.53 -9.22
CA LEU A 12 21.15 -1.60 -8.83
C LEU A 12 20.98 -2.09 -7.40
N VAL A 13 21.83 -3.03 -6.97
CA VAL A 13 21.78 -3.65 -5.64
C VAL A 13 22.15 -2.64 -4.54
N ARG A 14 23.11 -1.73 -4.77
CA ARG A 14 23.51 -0.73 -3.76
C ARG A 14 22.36 0.23 -3.41
N PRO A 15 21.68 0.92 -4.36
CA PRO A 15 20.51 1.73 -4.05
C PRO A 15 19.38 0.95 -3.38
N ALA A 16 19.14 -0.30 -3.80
CA ALA A 16 18.13 -1.15 -3.16
C ALA A 16 18.49 -1.44 -1.69
N LYS A 17 19.74 -1.81 -1.40
CA LYS A 17 20.23 -2.02 -0.03
C LYS A 17 20.12 -0.75 0.82
N GLU A 18 20.43 0.41 0.28
CA GLU A 18 20.28 1.70 0.98
C GLU A 18 18.80 2.02 1.28
N PHE A 19 17.88 1.71 0.37
CA PHE A 19 16.45 1.89 0.56
C PHE A 19 15.87 0.95 1.63
N TYR A 20 16.34 -0.30 1.71
CA TYR A 20 15.84 -1.32 2.65
C TYR A 20 16.67 -1.48 3.95
N ALA A 21 17.83 -0.83 4.08
CA ALA A 21 18.60 -0.79 5.32
C ALA A 21 17.84 -0.29 6.58
N PRO A 22 16.84 0.63 6.50
CA PRO A 22 16.20 1.19 7.69
C PRO A 22 15.30 0.25 8.49
N VAL A 23 15.10 -0.99 8.03
CA VAL A 23 14.15 -1.92 8.66
C VAL A 23 14.76 -2.64 9.88
N SER A 24 16.09 -2.61 10.04
CA SER A 24 16.81 -3.34 11.11
C SER A 24 17.08 -2.52 12.38
N ASP A 25 16.97 -1.19 12.34
CA ASP A 25 17.20 -0.33 13.52
C ASP A 25 16.18 0.82 13.64
N LEU A 26 15.07 0.56 14.34
CA LEU A 26 14.01 1.52 14.59
C LEU A 26 14.42 2.69 15.51
N ARG A 27 15.65 2.72 16.06
CA ARG A 27 16.10 3.75 17.01
C ARG A 27 16.73 4.99 16.38
N THR A 28 17.17 4.94 15.13
CA THR A 28 17.75 6.09 14.39
C THR A 28 16.69 6.88 13.59
N ALA A 29 15.41 6.72 13.95
CA ALA A 29 14.23 7.10 13.18
C ALA A 29 13.93 8.61 13.03
N GLY A 30 14.91 9.52 13.13
CA GLY A 30 14.67 10.95 12.83
C GLY A 30 14.40 11.22 11.35
N THR A 31 14.95 10.39 10.45
CA THR A 31 14.86 10.52 8.99
C THR A 31 14.13 9.36 8.29
N HIS A 32 13.67 8.36 9.05
CA HIS A 32 13.11 7.08 8.53
C HIS A 32 11.68 6.77 9.01
N HIS A 33 10.93 7.78 9.45
CA HIS A 33 9.54 7.62 9.91
C HIS A 33 8.64 6.93 8.88
N PHE A 34 8.87 7.14 7.58
CA PHE A 34 8.06 6.54 6.51
C PHE A 34 8.20 5.02 6.43
N ALA A 35 9.43 4.48 6.48
CA ALA A 35 9.65 3.04 6.41
C ALA A 35 9.08 2.32 7.64
N ALA A 36 9.35 2.83 8.85
CA ALA A 36 8.80 2.25 10.07
C ALA A 36 7.26 2.27 10.11
N MET A 37 6.65 3.37 9.64
CA MET A 37 5.20 3.48 9.48
C MET A 37 4.68 2.47 8.44
N ALA A 38 5.29 2.43 7.25
CA ALA A 38 4.90 1.53 6.18
C ALA A 38 4.93 0.06 6.62
N PHE A 39 6.03 -0.39 7.25
CA PHE A 39 6.11 -1.75 7.81
C PHE A 39 5.10 -1.99 8.92
N SER A 40 4.79 -0.98 9.74
CA SER A 40 3.77 -1.12 10.78
C SER A 40 2.39 -1.30 10.18
N VAL A 41 2.00 -0.50 9.18
CA VAL A 41 0.72 -0.62 8.47
C VAL A 41 0.64 -1.96 7.74
N VAL A 42 1.61 -2.29 6.90
CA VAL A 42 1.62 -3.55 6.12
C VAL A 42 1.55 -4.75 7.05
N CYS A 43 2.39 -4.80 8.09
CA CYS A 43 2.42 -5.96 8.97
C CYS A 43 1.29 -6.00 9.99
N HIS A 44 0.54 -4.92 10.21
CA HIS A 44 -0.59 -4.91 11.14
C HIS A 44 -1.93 -5.08 10.43
N ASP A 45 -2.14 -4.36 9.33
CA ASP A 45 -3.45 -4.19 8.71
C ASP A 45 -3.66 -5.15 7.53
N TYR A 46 -2.59 -5.56 6.85
CA TYR A 46 -2.74 -6.42 5.66
C TYR A 46 -2.84 -7.89 6.05
N ALA A 47 -3.60 -8.62 5.23
CA ALA A 47 -3.59 -10.08 5.27
C ALA A 47 -2.20 -10.58 4.90
N VAL A 48 -1.73 -11.59 5.63
CA VAL A 48 -0.46 -12.27 5.37
C VAL A 48 -0.73 -13.71 4.95
N PRO A 49 0.09 -14.32 4.08
CA PRO A 49 -0.12 -15.68 3.58
C PRO A 49 0.36 -16.76 4.56
N HIS A 50 0.43 -16.45 5.86
CA HIS A 50 0.88 -17.36 6.90
C HIS A 50 0.10 -17.16 8.19
N ASP A 51 0.02 -18.18 9.03
CA ASP A 51 -0.55 -18.07 10.36
C ASP A 51 0.39 -17.27 11.26
N ARG A 52 -0.09 -16.12 11.72
CA ARG A 52 0.64 -15.22 12.62
C ARG A 52 0.94 -15.86 13.98
N GLY A 53 0.19 -16.87 14.41
CA GLY A 53 0.40 -17.61 15.65
C GLY A 53 1.41 -18.76 15.54
N ALA A 54 1.74 -19.21 14.32
CA ALA A 54 2.63 -20.34 14.11
C ALA A 54 4.10 -20.03 14.48
N SER A 55 4.94 -21.08 14.61
CA SER A 55 6.38 -20.91 14.78
C SER A 55 7.02 -20.34 13.51
N LEU A 56 8.18 -19.68 13.63
CA LEU A 56 8.85 -19.06 12.48
C LEU A 56 9.10 -20.04 11.31
N PRO A 57 9.58 -21.28 11.53
CA PRO A 57 9.72 -22.25 10.44
C PRO A 57 8.39 -22.56 9.73
N VAL A 58 7.31 -22.74 10.50
CA VAL A 58 5.98 -23.01 9.93
C VAL A 58 5.48 -21.83 9.10
N ARG A 59 5.71 -20.59 9.53
CA ARG A 59 5.37 -19.40 8.74
C ARG A 59 6.14 -19.32 7.43
N GLN A 60 7.42 -19.72 7.45
CA GLN A 60 8.25 -19.76 6.24
C GLN A 60 7.68 -20.77 5.24
N ASP A 61 7.35 -21.97 5.70
CA ASP A 61 6.75 -23.00 4.85
C ASP A 61 5.41 -22.55 4.28
N GLN A 62 4.55 -21.92 5.10
CA GLN A 62 3.27 -21.38 4.66
C GLN A 62 3.42 -20.25 3.63
N LEU A 63 4.36 -19.33 3.83
CA LEU A 63 4.66 -18.27 2.86
C LEU A 63 5.10 -18.88 1.52
N LEU A 64 5.99 -19.87 1.55
CA LEU A 64 6.45 -20.54 0.33
C LEU A 64 5.32 -21.28 -0.37
N GLN A 65 4.50 -22.04 0.36
CA GLN A 65 3.32 -22.72 -0.18
C GLN A 65 2.32 -21.72 -0.78
N GLY A 66 2.05 -20.62 -0.08
CA GLY A 66 1.18 -19.55 -0.55
C GLY A 66 1.67 -18.96 -1.86
N ARG A 67 2.97 -18.68 -1.99
CA ARG A 67 3.57 -18.18 -3.24
C ARG A 67 3.42 -19.17 -4.40
N GLN A 68 3.67 -20.46 -4.17
CA GLN A 68 3.52 -21.50 -5.19
C GLN A 68 2.06 -21.72 -5.61
N GLY A 69 1.11 -21.38 -4.75
CA GLY A 69 -0.33 -21.47 -5.05
C GLY A 69 -0.88 -20.32 -5.90
N ILE A 70 -0.11 -19.24 -6.10
CA ILE A 70 -0.54 -18.09 -6.89
C ILE A 70 -0.24 -18.36 -8.38
N GLY A 71 -1.28 -18.48 -9.20
CA GLY A 71 -1.11 -18.57 -10.65
C GLY A 71 -0.70 -17.23 -11.28
N ASP A 72 -0.11 -17.26 -12.47
CA ASP A 72 0.41 -16.05 -13.15
C ASP A 72 -0.67 -15.12 -13.71
N ARG A 73 -1.89 -15.62 -13.93
CA ARG A 73 -2.97 -14.88 -14.62
C ARG A 73 -3.26 -13.49 -14.03
N PRO A 74 -3.29 -13.27 -12.69
CA PRO A 74 -3.51 -11.95 -12.11
C PRO A 74 -2.36 -10.97 -12.33
N PHE A 75 -1.15 -11.47 -12.63
CA PHE A 75 0.08 -10.68 -12.75
C PHE A 75 0.51 -10.45 -14.19
N ALA A 76 -0.22 -11.00 -15.17
CA ALA A 76 0.07 -10.84 -16.57
C ALA A 76 0.26 -9.35 -16.95
N PRO A 77 1.29 -9.00 -17.74
CA PRO A 77 2.16 -9.89 -18.51
C PRO A 77 3.37 -10.47 -17.73
N PHE A 78 3.46 -10.24 -16.42
CA PHE A 78 4.52 -10.77 -15.56
C PHE A 78 4.10 -12.08 -14.88
N SER A 79 5.09 -12.80 -14.32
CA SER A 79 4.82 -13.98 -13.50
C SER A 79 4.53 -13.58 -12.05
N ALA A 80 3.79 -14.43 -11.34
CA ALA A 80 3.55 -14.29 -9.91
C ALA A 80 4.86 -14.27 -9.12
N ALA A 81 5.83 -15.10 -9.51
CA ALA A 81 7.17 -15.09 -8.93
C ALA A 81 7.88 -13.75 -9.14
N GLY A 82 7.91 -13.23 -10.38
CA GLY A 82 8.55 -11.95 -10.70
C GLY A 82 7.95 -10.77 -9.94
N TRP A 83 6.65 -10.82 -9.66
CA TRP A 83 5.96 -9.81 -8.86
C TRP A 83 6.24 -9.97 -7.35
N THR A 84 5.98 -11.16 -6.79
CA THR A 84 6.04 -11.41 -5.34
C THR A 84 7.45 -11.55 -4.77
N GLU A 85 8.45 -11.84 -5.62
CA GLU A 85 9.87 -11.83 -5.26
C GLU A 85 10.52 -10.46 -5.55
N GLY A 86 9.79 -9.55 -6.20
CA GLY A 86 10.20 -8.17 -6.38
C GLY A 86 10.37 -7.44 -5.05
N SER A 87 11.33 -6.52 -4.99
CA SER A 87 11.76 -5.91 -3.72
C SER A 87 10.68 -5.07 -3.04
N MET A 88 9.74 -4.50 -3.82
CA MET A 88 8.75 -3.52 -3.34
C MET A 88 7.57 -4.13 -2.60
N ASP A 89 7.23 -5.39 -2.85
CA ASP A 89 6.01 -6.01 -2.31
C ASP A 89 6.16 -6.48 -0.86
N THR A 90 7.40 -6.65 -0.39
CA THR A 90 7.71 -6.92 1.03
C THR A 90 6.93 -8.10 1.64
N VAL A 91 6.56 -9.10 0.85
CA VAL A 91 5.65 -10.20 1.28
C VAL A 91 6.21 -10.99 2.48
N ASP A 92 7.52 -11.04 2.63
CA ASP A 92 8.25 -11.69 3.72
C ASP A 92 8.59 -10.74 4.90
N ALA A 93 8.37 -9.43 4.75
CA ALA A 93 8.68 -8.41 5.76
C ALA A 93 8.09 -8.71 7.15
N CYS A 94 6.89 -9.29 7.14
CA CYS A 94 6.11 -9.49 8.35
C CYS A 94 6.35 -10.85 9.01
N LEU A 95 7.15 -11.71 8.39
CA LEU A 95 7.37 -13.10 8.81
C LEU A 95 7.83 -13.22 10.27
N ARG A 96 8.71 -12.30 10.70
CA ARG A 96 9.27 -12.26 12.06
C ARG A 96 8.45 -11.43 13.04
N ARG A 97 7.41 -10.72 12.60
CA ARG A 97 6.55 -9.98 13.54
C ARG A 97 5.78 -10.97 14.42
N PRO A 98 5.82 -10.83 15.75
CA PRO A 98 5.00 -11.65 16.63
C PRO A 98 3.53 -11.55 16.24
N GLY A 99 2.81 -12.66 16.28
CA GLY A 99 1.38 -12.66 15.99
C GLY A 99 0.62 -11.90 17.06
N ARG A 100 -0.22 -10.97 16.64
CA ARG A 100 -1.36 -10.52 17.44
C ARG A 100 -2.57 -11.31 16.95
N THR A 101 -3.31 -11.90 17.88
CA THR A 101 -4.54 -12.66 17.60
C THR A 101 -5.78 -11.76 17.48
N ASP A 102 -5.65 -10.48 17.83
CA ASP A 102 -6.73 -9.51 17.84
C ASP A 102 -6.25 -8.18 17.27
N THR A 103 -6.61 -7.89 16.01
CA THR A 103 -6.35 -6.57 15.39
C THR A 103 -7.33 -6.15 14.30
N THR A 104 -8.38 -6.93 13.95
CA THR A 104 -9.35 -6.44 12.97
C THR A 104 -10.25 -5.42 13.65
N TYR A 105 -9.88 -4.15 13.57
CA TYR A 105 -10.78 -3.06 13.93
C TYR A 105 -12.03 -3.19 13.06
N ARG A 106 -13.15 -3.53 13.70
CA ARG A 106 -14.46 -3.50 13.08
C ARG A 106 -15.16 -2.24 13.55
N PRO A 107 -15.52 -1.32 12.65
CA PRO A 107 -16.33 -0.17 13.01
C PRO A 107 -17.60 -0.65 13.71
N THR A 108 -17.84 -0.17 14.93
CA THR A 108 -19.00 -0.55 15.74
C THR A 108 -20.20 0.39 15.55
N GLY A 109 -20.07 1.41 14.71
CA GLY A 109 -21.09 2.43 14.45
C GLY A 109 -21.14 2.84 12.98
N PRO A 110 -22.10 3.72 12.61
CA PRO A 110 -22.17 4.25 11.25
C PRO A 110 -20.90 5.02 10.92
N MET A 111 -20.30 4.70 9.76
CA MET A 111 -19.19 5.48 9.24
C MET A 111 -19.67 6.86 8.79
N PRO A 112 -18.87 7.93 8.99
CA PRO A 112 -19.22 9.26 8.52
C PRO A 112 -19.30 9.33 7.00
N ASP A 113 -20.04 10.31 6.52
CA ASP A 113 -20.05 10.70 5.11
C ASP A 113 -18.66 11.26 4.78
N VAL A 114 -17.94 10.61 3.86
CA VAL A 114 -16.54 10.97 3.57
C VAL A 114 -16.27 11.08 2.07
N PRO A 115 -15.41 12.02 1.64
CA PRO A 115 -14.80 11.95 0.32
C PRO A 115 -13.90 10.72 0.23
N VAL A 116 -13.97 10.01 -0.88
CA VAL A 116 -12.99 8.99 -1.28
C VAL A 116 -12.37 9.44 -2.59
N LEU A 117 -11.08 9.79 -2.55
CA LEU A 117 -10.33 10.29 -3.70
C LEU A 117 -9.58 9.14 -4.39
N ALA A 118 -9.56 9.18 -5.71
CA ALA A 118 -8.66 8.36 -6.53
C ALA A 118 -8.08 9.20 -7.66
N GLY A 119 -6.83 8.93 -8.04
CA GLY A 119 -6.22 9.52 -9.22
C GLY A 119 -6.64 8.78 -10.49
N ASP A 120 -6.83 9.51 -11.60
CA ASP A 120 -7.10 8.90 -12.91
C ASP A 120 -5.84 8.29 -13.56
N LEU A 121 -4.65 8.69 -13.13
CA LEU A 121 -3.35 8.15 -13.55
C LEU A 121 -2.74 7.22 -12.49
N ASP A 122 -3.48 6.83 -11.45
CA ASP A 122 -2.99 5.91 -10.43
C ASP A 122 -2.96 4.46 -10.94
N THR A 123 -1.76 3.93 -11.12
CA THR A 123 -1.50 2.55 -11.55
C THR A 123 -1.39 1.55 -10.40
N ASN A 124 -1.36 2.01 -9.15
CA ASN A 124 -1.25 1.18 -7.96
C ASN A 124 -2.63 0.89 -7.37
N THR A 125 -3.41 1.94 -7.09
CA THR A 125 -4.74 1.87 -6.45
C THR A 125 -5.78 2.70 -7.19
N GLY A 126 -5.82 2.51 -8.52
CA GLY A 126 -6.66 3.31 -9.42
C GLY A 126 -8.17 3.29 -9.12
N ALA A 127 -8.91 4.04 -9.95
CA ALA A 127 -10.34 4.34 -9.76
C ALA A 127 -11.24 3.14 -9.41
N ALA A 128 -10.97 1.95 -9.95
CA ALA A 128 -11.72 0.74 -9.62
C ALA A 128 -11.65 0.39 -8.12
N TYR A 129 -10.45 0.43 -7.53
CA TYR A 129 -10.23 0.20 -6.11
C TYR A 129 -10.80 1.35 -5.26
N GLY A 130 -10.65 2.59 -5.71
CA GLY A 130 -11.27 3.74 -5.04
C GLY A 130 -12.79 3.63 -4.94
N ARG A 131 -13.46 3.12 -5.99
CA ARG A 131 -14.91 2.85 -5.94
C ARG A 131 -15.25 1.70 -4.98
N GLN A 132 -14.44 0.66 -4.92
CA GLN A 132 -14.62 -0.43 -3.94
C GLN A 132 -14.48 0.09 -2.51
N ALA A 133 -13.51 0.97 -2.25
CA ALA A 133 -13.35 1.62 -0.94
C ALA A 133 -14.54 2.53 -0.61
N ALA A 134 -15.00 3.34 -1.57
CA ALA A 134 -16.19 4.19 -1.41
C ALA A 134 -17.44 3.38 -1.01
N ALA A 135 -17.64 2.21 -1.61
CA ALA A 135 -18.76 1.33 -1.30
C ALA A 135 -18.76 0.78 0.15
N GLN A 136 -17.66 0.91 0.90
CA GLN A 136 -17.61 0.55 2.32
C GLN A 136 -18.28 1.58 3.23
N PHE A 137 -18.51 2.80 2.73
CA PHE A 137 -19.17 3.88 3.44
C PHE A 137 -20.59 4.05 2.93
N ARG A 138 -21.55 4.19 3.85
CA ARG A 138 -22.98 4.30 3.49
C ARG A 138 -23.26 5.53 2.62
N HIS A 139 -22.61 6.66 2.90
CA HIS A 139 -22.75 7.89 2.11
C HIS A 139 -21.38 8.50 1.76
N SER A 140 -20.51 7.74 1.10
CA SER A 140 -19.31 8.34 0.50
C SER A 140 -19.65 9.22 -0.71
N THR A 141 -18.78 10.19 -0.98
CA THR A 141 -18.68 10.79 -2.32
C THR A 141 -17.36 10.35 -2.96
N PHE A 142 -17.46 9.60 -4.06
CA PHE A 142 -16.27 9.24 -4.84
C PHE A 142 -15.84 10.41 -5.74
N VAL A 143 -14.57 10.82 -5.63
CA VAL A 143 -13.98 11.90 -6.42
C VAL A 143 -12.79 11.33 -7.21
N LEU A 144 -12.93 11.30 -8.53
CA LEU A 144 -11.80 11.05 -9.42
C LEU A 144 -11.07 12.38 -9.65
N VAL A 145 -9.77 12.43 -9.35
CA VAL A 145 -8.95 13.64 -9.47
C VAL A 145 -8.18 13.57 -10.79
N PRO A 146 -8.48 14.44 -11.78
CA PRO A 146 -7.83 14.40 -13.08
C PRO A 146 -6.34 14.75 -13.01
N GLY A 147 -5.53 14.03 -13.78
CA GLY A 147 -4.07 14.17 -13.83
C GLY A 147 -3.34 13.71 -12.56
N ALA A 148 -4.03 13.10 -11.60
CA ALA A 148 -3.43 12.69 -10.33
C ALA A 148 -3.02 11.21 -10.35
N GLY A 149 -1.88 10.92 -9.70
CA GLY A 149 -1.38 9.56 -9.47
C GLY A 149 -1.83 8.98 -8.13
N HIS A 150 -1.00 8.13 -7.53
CA HIS A 150 -1.29 7.37 -6.31
C HIS A 150 -1.72 8.24 -5.11
N THR A 151 -1.04 9.36 -4.87
CA THR A 151 -1.39 10.32 -3.82
C THR A 151 -2.27 11.43 -4.38
N SER A 152 -3.55 11.12 -4.55
CA SER A 152 -4.54 11.97 -5.25
C SER A 152 -5.09 13.14 -4.43
N ASP A 153 -4.65 13.28 -3.18
CA ASP A 153 -4.95 14.37 -2.26
C ASP A 153 -4.14 15.67 -2.54
N HIS A 154 -3.25 15.62 -3.54
CA HIS A 154 -2.39 16.72 -3.92
C HIS A 154 -2.95 17.55 -5.08
N GLY A 155 -2.57 18.83 -5.13
CA GLY A 155 -2.91 19.76 -6.20
C GLY A 155 -4.08 20.70 -5.85
N PRO A 156 -4.26 21.81 -6.60
CA PRO A 156 -5.15 22.88 -6.19
C PRO A 156 -6.60 22.44 -5.97
N CYS A 157 -7.12 21.55 -6.82
CA CYS A 157 -8.48 21.07 -6.66
C CYS A 157 -8.63 20.20 -5.41
N ALA A 158 -7.86 19.11 -5.31
CA ALA A 158 -7.98 18.13 -4.23
C ALA A 158 -7.73 18.75 -2.86
N THR A 159 -6.67 19.56 -2.72
CA THR A 159 -6.36 20.26 -1.46
C THR A 159 -7.49 21.21 -1.06
N SER A 160 -8.04 21.97 -2.00
CA SER A 160 -9.12 22.92 -1.71
C SER A 160 -10.42 22.20 -1.34
N LEU A 161 -10.75 21.11 -2.03
CA LEU A 161 -11.90 20.24 -1.73
C LEU A 161 -11.79 19.59 -0.35
N LEU A 162 -10.62 19.04 -0.01
CA LEU A 162 -10.37 18.44 1.30
C LEU A 162 -10.42 19.48 2.43
N ASN A 163 -9.87 20.67 2.22
CA ASN A 163 -9.95 21.77 3.18
C ASN A 163 -11.40 22.20 3.44
N ASP A 164 -12.23 22.29 2.40
CA ASP A 164 -13.67 22.58 2.55
C ASP A 164 -14.38 21.48 3.34
N PHE A 165 -14.10 20.21 3.03
CA PHE A 165 -14.66 19.08 3.76
C PHE A 165 -14.25 19.09 5.24
N VAL A 166 -12.96 19.28 5.56
CA VAL A 166 -12.49 19.34 6.95
C VAL A 166 -13.15 20.49 7.71
N ARG A 167 -13.37 21.63 7.05
CA ARG A 167 -13.98 22.81 7.69
C ARG A 167 -15.49 22.68 7.87
N THR A 168 -16.19 22.01 6.97
CA THR A 168 -17.67 22.05 6.89
C THR A 168 -18.35 20.71 7.09
N GLY A 169 -17.62 19.60 7.01
CA GLY A 169 -18.18 18.24 6.97
C GLY A 169 -18.86 17.88 5.64
N HIS A 170 -18.84 18.76 4.64
CA HIS A 170 -19.57 18.56 3.38
C HIS A 170 -18.70 18.86 2.16
N LEU A 171 -18.97 18.13 1.09
CA LEU A 171 -18.41 18.42 -0.22
C LEU A 171 -19.41 19.27 -1.01
N THR A 172 -18.96 20.43 -1.46
CA THR A 172 -19.78 21.34 -2.27
C THR A 172 -19.43 21.28 -3.76
N ARG A 173 -18.41 20.49 -4.14
CA ARG A 173 -17.85 20.39 -5.48
C ARG A 173 -17.03 19.12 -5.68
N THR A 174 -16.75 18.80 -6.95
CA THR A 174 -15.83 17.75 -7.39
C THR A 174 -14.66 18.36 -8.17
N CYS A 175 -13.65 17.55 -8.50
CA CYS A 175 -12.59 17.96 -9.42
C CYS A 175 -13.02 17.78 -10.86
N THR A 176 -13.02 18.89 -11.61
CA THR A 176 -13.17 18.90 -13.05
C THR A 176 -11.80 19.07 -13.69
N THR A 177 -11.62 18.50 -14.88
CA THR A 177 -10.48 18.83 -15.72
C THR A 177 -10.51 20.35 -16.01
N PRO A 178 -9.37 21.05 -15.96
CA PRO A 178 -9.30 22.44 -16.43
C PRO A 178 -9.80 22.59 -17.87
#